data_AF-A0A9N8NGM7-F1
#
_entry.id   AF-A0A9N8NGM7-F1
#
_cell.length_a   1.000
_cell.length_b   1.000
_cell.length_c   1.000
_cell.angle_alpha   90.00
_cell.angle_beta   90.00
_cell.angle_gamma   90.00
#
_symmetry.space_group_name_H-M   'P 1'
#
loop_
_entity.id
_entity.type
_entity.pdbx_description
1 polymer ?
#
loop_
_entity_poly.entity_id
_entity_poly.type
_entity_poly.pdbx_seq_one_letter_code
_entity_poly.pdbx_strand_id
1 'polypeptide(L)'
;MKARGAGYGYRTGEYTSTRWDNRYGEGRCMGKRALAVVNIGGMKEHYSLTGINGPVDDMLWPINHGTLFYTGFEVLPSFITFRSDRVDADTFKKLSADLHQRLTEIPTAQPIPYRKQNLGEYSIPALELKPELVDEKKQGYALHVKSP
;
A
#
# COMPACT_ATOMS: atom_id res chain seq x y z
N MET A 1 31.86 -0.80 -18.67
CA MET A 1 31.52 -1.17 -17.27
C MET A 1 30.31 -0.34 -16.84
N LYS A 2 29.08 -0.89 -16.84
CA LYS A 2 27.90 -0.15 -16.35
C LYS A 2 27.78 -0.44 -14.85
N ALA A 3 28.22 0.49 -14.00
CA ALA A 3 27.85 0.48 -12.58
C ALA A 3 26.33 0.63 -12.51
N ARG A 4 25.63 -0.43 -12.10
CA ARG A 4 24.18 -0.40 -11.92
C ARG A 4 23.93 -0.58 -10.42
N GLY A 5 23.51 0.50 -9.76
CA GLY A 5 23.21 0.48 -8.33
C GLY A 5 22.13 -0.56 -8.01
N ALA A 6 22.45 -1.48 -7.10
CA ALA A 6 21.48 -2.38 -6.51
C ALA A 6 20.89 -1.69 -5.28
N GLY A 7 19.66 -1.19 -5.39
CA GLY A 7 18.90 -0.64 -4.27
C GLY A 7 18.22 -1.77 -3.47
N TYR A 8 17.72 -1.46 -2.27
CA TYR A 8 17.10 -2.41 -1.36
C TYR A 8 15.93 -3.22 -1.95
N GLY A 9 15.25 -2.71 -2.98
CA GLY A 9 14.17 -3.40 -3.70
C GLY A 9 14.37 -3.54 -5.22
N TYR A 10 15.52 -3.14 -5.78
CA TYR A 10 15.75 -3.13 -7.23
C TYR A 10 16.86 -4.10 -7.61
N ARG A 11 16.63 -4.92 -8.66
CA ARG A 11 17.52 -6.01 -9.13
C ARG A 11 17.71 -7.10 -8.08
N THR A 12 16.61 -7.53 -7.48
CA THR A 12 16.58 -8.59 -6.49
C THR A 12 16.08 -9.92 -7.06
N GLY A 13 15.66 -9.96 -8.32
CA GLY A 13 15.16 -11.16 -8.99
C GLY A 13 15.55 -11.30 -10.46
N GLU A 14 14.98 -12.33 -11.08
CA GLU A 14 15.19 -12.69 -12.48
C GLU A 14 14.39 -11.80 -13.45
N TYR A 15 14.86 -11.77 -14.70
CA TYR A 15 14.16 -11.12 -15.80
C TYR A 15 13.92 -12.16 -16.89
N THR A 16 12.68 -12.64 -16.98
CA THR A 16 12.24 -13.69 -17.91
C THR A 16 10.94 -13.26 -18.60
N SER A 17 10.39 -14.10 -19.47
CA SER A 17 9.08 -13.86 -20.08
C SER A 17 7.91 -13.94 -19.08
N THR A 18 8.14 -14.46 -17.87
CA THR A 18 7.12 -14.66 -16.83
C THR A 18 7.46 -14.01 -15.50
N ARG A 19 8.63 -13.37 -15.37
CA ARG A 19 9.06 -12.66 -14.15
C ARG A 19 9.84 -11.41 -14.50
N TRP A 20 9.63 -10.32 -13.76
CA TRP A 20 10.34 -9.06 -13.97
C TRP A 20 10.81 -8.45 -12.65
N ASP A 21 11.97 -8.89 -12.17
CA ASP A 21 12.48 -8.58 -10.82
C ASP A 21 11.60 -9.16 -9.70
N ASN A 22 12.06 -9.15 -8.45
CA ASN A 22 11.28 -9.57 -7.29
C ASN A 22 10.75 -8.33 -6.55
N ARG A 23 9.54 -7.88 -6.90
CA ARG A 23 8.89 -6.69 -6.33
C ARG A 23 7.37 -6.82 -6.35
N TYR A 24 6.69 -5.92 -5.64
CA TYR A 24 5.22 -5.83 -5.55
C TYR A 24 4.58 -7.16 -5.09
N GLY A 25 4.75 -7.45 -3.80
CA GLY A 25 4.33 -8.69 -3.15
C GLY A 25 5.41 -9.78 -3.12
N GLU A 26 6.58 -9.48 -3.67
CA GLU A 26 7.82 -10.24 -3.54
C GLU A 26 8.95 -9.27 -3.16
N GLY A 27 10.09 -9.79 -2.69
CA GLY A 27 11.26 -9.00 -2.33
C GLY A 27 11.79 -9.30 -0.93
N ARG A 28 12.73 -8.47 -0.46
CA ARG A 28 13.47 -8.73 0.79
C ARG A 28 12.61 -8.69 2.06
N CYS A 29 11.44 -8.07 2.01
CA CYS A 29 10.53 -7.96 3.15
C CYS A 29 9.40 -8.99 3.14
N MET A 30 9.47 -10.01 2.26
CA MET A 30 8.51 -11.12 2.28
C MET A 30 8.41 -11.76 3.68
N GLY A 31 7.19 -12.11 4.07
CA GLY A 31 6.87 -12.65 5.39
C GLY A 31 6.86 -11.62 6.51
N LYS A 32 7.09 -10.33 6.21
CA LYS A 32 6.95 -9.23 7.17
C LYS A 32 5.68 -8.44 6.88
N ARG A 33 5.14 -7.83 7.93
CA ARG A 33 3.95 -6.96 7.89
C ARG A 33 4.34 -5.51 8.14
N ALA A 34 3.64 -4.58 7.51
CA ALA A 34 3.85 -3.15 7.70
C ALA A 34 2.53 -2.42 7.95
N LEU A 35 2.53 -1.51 8.91
CA LEU A 35 1.41 -0.60 9.23
C LEU A 35 1.92 0.83 9.16
N ALA A 36 1.35 1.65 8.28
CA ALA A 36 1.59 3.08 8.30
C ALA A 36 0.70 3.74 9.37
N VAL A 37 1.28 4.62 10.19
CA VAL A 37 0.58 5.45 11.17
C VAL A 37 0.73 6.91 10.73
N VAL A 38 -0.38 7.57 10.42
CA VAL A 38 -0.39 8.87 9.76
C VAL A 38 -1.28 9.84 10.54
N ASN A 39 -0.75 11.01 10.85
CA ASN A 39 -1.48 12.10 11.50
C ASN A 39 -1.68 13.24 10.51
N ILE A 40 -2.91 13.70 10.38
CA ILE A 40 -3.35 14.68 9.39
C ILE A 40 -4.09 15.80 10.12
N GLY A 41 -3.69 17.05 9.91
CA GLY A 41 -4.39 18.23 10.48
C GLY A 41 -5.73 18.52 9.79
N GLY A 42 -5.88 18.17 8.51
CA GLY A 42 -7.14 18.33 7.79
C GLY A 42 -8.29 17.48 8.35
N MET A 43 -9.52 17.87 8.03
CA MET A 43 -10.71 17.08 8.35
C MET A 43 -10.83 15.87 7.42
N LYS A 44 -11.48 14.80 7.88
CA LYS A 44 -11.65 13.55 7.11
C LYS A 44 -12.34 13.79 5.76
N GLU A 45 -13.31 14.69 5.74
CA GLU A 45 -14.14 15.04 4.58
C GLU A 45 -13.30 15.61 3.43
N HIS A 46 -12.20 16.31 3.76
CA HIS A 46 -11.29 16.88 2.77
C HIS A 46 -10.56 15.79 1.96
N TYR A 47 -10.54 14.56 2.48
CA TYR A 47 -9.90 13.39 1.86
C TYR A 47 -10.90 12.32 1.42
N SER A 48 -12.14 12.72 1.15
CA SER A 48 -13.17 11.86 0.55
C SER A 48 -13.01 11.79 -0.97
N LEU A 49 -13.85 10.98 -1.65
CA LEU A 49 -13.91 10.91 -3.12
C LEU A 49 -14.16 12.28 -3.78
N THR A 50 -14.83 13.20 -3.09
CA THR A 50 -15.13 14.55 -3.57
C THR A 50 -14.41 15.64 -2.77
N GLY A 51 -13.51 15.25 -1.87
CA GLY A 51 -12.72 16.16 -1.06
C GLY A 51 -11.60 16.80 -1.87
N ILE A 52 -11.26 18.05 -1.56
CA ILE A 52 -10.26 18.83 -2.33
C ILE A 52 -8.86 18.21 -2.33
N ASN A 53 -8.51 17.43 -1.30
CA ASN A 53 -7.22 16.74 -1.22
C ASN A 53 -7.24 15.38 -1.93
N GLY A 54 -8.41 14.90 -2.35
CA GLY A 54 -8.62 13.57 -2.90
C GLY A 54 -8.61 12.44 -1.86
N PRO A 55 -8.96 11.21 -2.26
CA PRO A 55 -9.05 10.06 -1.36
C PRO A 55 -7.76 9.81 -0.58
N VAL A 56 -7.86 9.62 0.74
CA VAL A 56 -6.68 9.42 1.60
C VAL A 56 -5.83 8.22 1.17
N ASP A 57 -6.46 7.13 0.72
CA ASP A 57 -5.76 5.92 0.29
C ASP A 57 -4.98 6.16 -1.01
N ASP A 58 -5.47 7.03 -1.90
CA ASP A 58 -4.75 7.42 -3.13
C ASP A 58 -3.52 8.27 -2.79
N MET A 59 -3.62 9.17 -1.80
CA MET A 59 -2.45 9.91 -1.32
C MET A 59 -1.39 8.99 -0.69
N LEU A 60 -1.82 7.92 -0.01
CA LEU A 60 -0.91 6.96 0.62
C LEU A 60 -0.39 5.89 -0.35
N TRP A 61 -0.87 5.86 -1.59
CA TRP A 61 -0.46 4.91 -2.61
C TRP A 61 1.06 4.83 -2.82
N PRO A 62 1.82 5.94 -2.95
CA PRO A 62 3.27 5.88 -3.14
C PRO A 62 4.02 5.24 -1.96
N ILE A 63 3.48 5.34 -0.75
CA ILE A 63 4.04 4.74 0.46
C ILE A 63 3.63 3.27 0.53
N ASN A 64 2.33 3.01 0.57
CA ASN A 64 1.80 1.66 0.78
C ASN A 64 2.12 0.73 -0.39
N HIS A 65 1.80 1.14 -1.62
CA HIS A 65 2.08 0.32 -2.81
C HIS A 65 3.51 0.52 -3.32
N GLY A 66 3.92 1.79 -3.51
CA GLY A 66 5.19 2.14 -4.17
C GLY A 66 6.45 1.85 -3.35
N THR A 67 6.33 1.73 -2.03
CA THR A 67 7.49 1.51 -1.13
C THR A 67 7.36 0.20 -0.34
N LEU A 68 6.28 0.04 0.43
CA LEU A 68 6.12 -1.10 1.33
C LEU A 68 5.80 -2.38 0.54
N PHE A 69 4.74 -2.37 -0.26
CA PHE A 69 4.36 -3.54 -1.07
C PHE A 69 5.41 -3.84 -2.14
N TYR A 70 6.01 -2.80 -2.74
CA TYR A 70 7.12 -2.92 -3.68
C TYR A 70 8.25 -3.80 -3.14
N THR A 71 8.59 -3.66 -1.86
CA THR A 71 9.68 -4.43 -1.21
C THR A 71 9.25 -5.77 -0.63
N GLY A 72 7.97 -6.14 -0.77
CA GLY A 72 7.43 -7.45 -0.41
C GLY A 72 6.71 -7.52 0.93
N PHE A 73 6.43 -6.39 1.60
CA PHE A 73 5.61 -6.40 2.81
C PHE A 73 4.16 -6.82 2.52
N GLU A 74 3.56 -7.53 3.47
CA GLU A 74 2.11 -7.55 3.66
C GLU A 74 1.68 -6.22 4.29
N VAL A 75 1.14 -5.31 3.48
CA VAL A 75 0.79 -3.95 3.92
C VAL A 75 -0.59 -3.95 4.54
N LEU A 76 -0.70 -3.54 5.79
CA LEU A 76 -1.96 -3.43 6.52
C LEU A 76 -2.65 -2.09 6.23
N PRO A 77 -3.99 -2.01 6.30
CA PRO A 77 -4.71 -0.74 6.25
C PRO A 77 -4.13 0.25 7.26
N SER A 78 -3.79 1.46 6.80
CA SER A 78 -3.10 2.47 7.58
C SER A 78 -3.94 2.95 8.76
N PHE A 79 -3.29 3.26 9.88
CA PHE A 79 -3.93 3.95 11.00
C PHE A 79 -3.83 5.46 10.76
N ILE A 80 -4.98 6.13 10.61
CA ILE A 80 -5.03 7.54 10.23
C ILE A 80 -5.80 8.34 11.27
N THR A 81 -5.16 9.40 11.77
CA THR A 81 -5.80 10.38 12.65
C THR A 81 -6.03 11.67 11.87
N PHE A 82 -7.26 12.16 11.84
CA PHE A 82 -7.63 13.47 11.25
C PHE A 82 -7.78 14.52 12.35
N ARG A 83 -7.70 15.81 11.97
CA ARG A 83 -7.71 16.95 12.91
C ARG A 83 -6.71 16.82 14.05
N SER A 84 -5.54 16.26 13.75
CA SER A 84 -4.52 15.94 14.76
C SER A 84 -3.93 17.17 15.46
N ASP A 85 -4.12 18.37 14.90
CA ASP A 85 -3.74 19.67 15.47
C ASP A 85 -4.70 20.17 16.56
N ARG A 86 -5.87 19.53 16.74
CA ARG A 86 -6.92 19.95 17.71
C ARG A 86 -7.42 18.79 18.57
N VAL A 87 -6.50 17.97 19.08
CA VAL A 87 -6.81 16.81 19.92
C VAL A 87 -6.80 17.23 21.40
N ASP A 88 -7.92 17.03 22.10
CA ASP A 88 -8.00 17.17 23.56
C ASP A 88 -7.55 15.89 24.29
N ALA A 89 -7.46 15.95 25.63
CA ALA A 89 -6.95 14.84 26.43
C ALA A 89 -7.79 13.55 26.29
N ASP A 90 -9.12 13.68 26.22
CA ASP A 90 -10.02 12.54 26.09
C ASP A 90 -9.91 11.88 24.70
N THR A 91 -9.84 12.71 23.65
CA THR A 91 -9.61 12.24 22.28
C THR A 91 -8.24 11.58 22.16
N PHE A 92 -7.20 12.16 22.75
CA PHE A 92 -5.87 11.57 22.76
C PHE A 92 -5.84 10.20 23.43
N LYS A 93 -6.51 10.06 24.58
CA LYS A 93 -6.62 8.79 25.30
C LYS A 93 -7.31 7.72 24.44
N LYS A 94 -8.39 8.10 23.74
CA LYS A 94 -9.08 7.21 22.81
C LYS A 94 -8.18 6.81 21.64
N LEU A 95 -7.55 7.77 20.96
CA LEU A 95 -6.65 7.49 19.83
C LEU A 95 -5.46 6.60 20.24
N SER A 96 -4.95 6.79 21.45
CA SER A 96 -3.88 5.96 22.01
C SER A 96 -4.33 4.51 22.23
N ALA A 97 -5.55 4.32 22.75
CA ALA A 97 -6.13 2.99 22.92
C ALA A 97 -6.42 2.33 21.56
N ASP A 98 -6.97 3.07 20.60
CA ASP A 98 -7.24 2.59 19.24
C ASP A 98 -5.94 2.18 18.53
N LEU A 99 -4.88 2.98 18.64
CA LEU A 99 -3.56 2.64 18.09
C LEU A 99 -2.97 1.42 18.78
N HIS A 100 -3.08 1.33 20.11
CA HIS A 100 -2.60 0.16 20.86
C HIS A 100 -3.30 -1.12 20.37
N GLN A 101 -4.63 -1.09 20.26
CA GLN A 101 -5.39 -2.21 19.70
C GLN A 101 -4.88 -2.56 18.29
N ARG A 102 -4.73 -1.56 17.42
CA ARG A 102 -4.26 -1.78 16.04
C ARG A 102 -2.89 -2.46 15.98
N LEU A 103 -1.98 -2.09 16.88
CA LEU A 103 -0.66 -2.72 17.00
C LEU A 103 -0.76 -4.18 17.45
N THR A 104 -1.67 -4.51 18.38
CA THR A 104 -1.88 -5.90 18.83
C THR A 104 -2.46 -6.80 17.74
N GLU A 105 -3.22 -6.23 16.79
CA GLU A 105 -3.85 -6.96 15.69
C GLU A 105 -2.90 -7.22 14.51
N ILE A 106 -1.72 -6.59 14.45
CA ILE A 106 -0.78 -6.71 13.31
C ILE A 106 -0.58 -8.17 12.84
N PRO A 107 -0.37 -9.17 13.72
CA PRO A 107 -0.12 -10.55 13.30
C PRO A 107 -1.28 -11.20 12.54
N THR A 108 -2.52 -10.77 12.76
CA THR A 108 -3.74 -11.42 12.21
C THR A 108 -4.58 -10.51 11.32
N ALA A 109 -4.36 -9.20 11.36
CA ALA A 109 -5.08 -8.23 10.54
C ALA A 109 -4.95 -8.57 9.04
N GLN A 110 -6.03 -8.37 8.30
CA GLN A 110 -6.03 -8.60 6.86
C GLN A 110 -5.23 -7.49 6.15
N PRO A 111 -4.21 -7.84 5.33
CA PRO A 111 -3.50 -6.89 4.50
C PRO A 111 -4.40 -6.29 3.41
N ILE A 112 -4.00 -5.15 2.86
CA ILE A 112 -4.59 -4.61 1.64
C ILE A 112 -4.32 -5.61 0.51
N PRO A 113 -5.35 -6.07 -0.22
CA PRO A 113 -5.20 -7.15 -1.21
C PRO A 113 -4.68 -6.61 -2.55
N TYR A 114 -3.47 -6.05 -2.55
CA TYR A 114 -2.79 -5.61 -3.77
C TYR A 114 -2.51 -6.78 -4.71
N ARG A 115 -2.68 -6.56 -6.02
CA ARG A 115 -2.34 -7.55 -7.05
C ARG A 115 -0.82 -7.72 -7.12
N LYS A 116 -0.35 -8.96 -7.17
CA LYS A 116 1.08 -9.27 -7.20
C LYS A 116 1.59 -9.26 -8.64
N GLN A 117 2.74 -8.63 -8.87
CA GLN A 117 3.25 -8.37 -10.22
C GLN A 117 3.49 -9.68 -11.02
N ASN A 118 4.22 -10.62 -10.44
CA ASN A 118 4.71 -11.81 -11.16
C ASN A 118 3.77 -13.03 -11.07
N LEU A 119 2.55 -12.87 -10.55
CA LEU A 119 1.61 -13.99 -10.37
C LEU A 119 0.53 -14.05 -11.44
N GLY A 120 0.85 -13.59 -12.65
CA GLY A 120 0.02 -13.81 -13.84
C GLY A 120 -1.11 -12.81 -14.05
N GLU A 121 -1.29 -11.82 -13.18
CA GLU A 121 -2.31 -10.77 -13.36
C GLU A 121 -1.84 -9.61 -14.24
N TYR A 122 -0.52 -9.44 -14.38
CA TYR A 122 0.09 -8.42 -15.24
C TYR A 122 0.77 -9.07 -16.45
N SER A 123 0.80 -8.35 -17.56
CA SER A 123 1.63 -8.71 -18.73
C SER A 123 3.12 -8.50 -18.40
N ILE A 124 4.00 -9.31 -18.98
CA ILE A 124 5.46 -9.19 -18.79
C ILE A 124 6.10 -9.14 -20.18
N PRO A 125 6.97 -8.13 -20.46
CA PRO A 125 7.57 -7.18 -19.54
C PRO A 125 6.85 -5.82 -19.43
N ALA A 126 5.69 -5.63 -20.07
CA ALA A 126 5.01 -4.33 -20.10
C ALA A 126 4.44 -3.93 -18.72
N LEU A 127 4.14 -4.89 -17.86
CA LEU A 127 3.62 -4.69 -16.50
C LEU A 127 2.28 -3.95 -16.46
N GLU A 128 1.46 -4.21 -17.47
CA GLU A 128 0.09 -3.71 -17.56
C GLU A 128 -0.88 -4.77 -17.02
N LEU A 129 -1.91 -4.34 -16.29
CA LEU A 129 -2.94 -5.26 -15.83
C LEU A 129 -3.61 -5.90 -17.04
N LYS A 130 -3.75 -7.22 -17.04
CA LYS A 130 -4.33 -7.92 -18.19
C LYS A 130 -5.77 -7.45 -18.45
N PRO A 131 -6.17 -7.23 -19.71
CA PRO A 131 -7.49 -6.66 -20.06
C PRO A 131 -8.67 -7.41 -19.43
N GLU A 132 -8.59 -8.74 -19.34
CA GLU A 132 -9.64 -9.59 -18.76
C GLU A 132 -9.82 -9.42 -17.24
N LEU A 133 -8.89 -8.74 -16.55
CA LEU A 133 -8.95 -8.46 -15.11
C LEU A 133 -9.33 -7.00 -14.81
N VAL A 134 -9.50 -6.17 -15.83
CA VAL A 134 -9.91 -4.77 -15.69
C VAL A 134 -11.39 -4.72 -15.33
N ASP A 135 -11.70 -4.21 -14.14
CA ASP A 135 -13.07 -3.89 -13.73
C ASP A 135 -13.41 -2.49 -14.23
N GLU A 136 -14.36 -2.38 -15.15
CA GLU A 136 -14.78 -1.10 -15.76
C GLU A 136 -15.35 -0.10 -14.75
N LYS A 137 -15.77 -0.56 -13.56
CA LYS A 137 -16.24 0.31 -12.48
C LYS A 137 -15.10 0.91 -11.65
N LYS A 138 -13.86 0.45 -11.87
CA LYS A 138 -12.66 0.92 -11.17
C LYS A 138 -11.77 1.68 -12.13
N GLN A 139 -11.03 2.64 -11.59
CA GLN A 139 -10.06 3.43 -12.34
C GLN A 139 -8.83 3.73 -11.50
N GLY A 140 -7.72 4.05 -12.15
CA GLY A 140 -6.47 4.39 -11.49
C GLY A 140 -6.01 3.31 -10.50
N TYR A 141 -5.64 3.73 -9.30
CA TYR A 141 -5.09 2.85 -8.27
C TYR A 141 -6.03 1.73 -7.82
N ALA A 142 -7.35 1.95 -7.88
CA ALA A 142 -8.35 0.96 -7.47
C ALA A 142 -8.29 -0.34 -8.31
N LEU A 143 -7.81 -0.28 -9.56
CA LEU A 143 -7.64 -1.45 -10.43
C LEU A 143 -6.64 -2.48 -9.85
N HIS A 144 -5.72 -2.01 -9.03
CA HIS A 144 -4.63 -2.81 -8.46
C HIS A 144 -4.94 -3.35 -7.07
N VAL A 145 -6.16 -3.14 -6.57
CA VAL A 145 -6.68 -3.71 -5.33
C VAL A 145 -7.79 -4.70 -5.68
N LYS A 146 -7.62 -5.96 -5.25
CA LYS A 146 -8.66 -6.98 -5.45
C LYS A 146 -9.90 -6.63 -4.63
N SER A 147 -11.07 -6.92 -5.19
CA SER A 147 -12.29 -6.92 -4.38
C SER A 147 -12.18 -8.05 -3.34
N PRO A 148 -12.65 -7.85 -2.10
CA PRO A 148 -12.75 -8.91 -1.12
C PRO A 148 -13.66 -10.05 -1.59
#